data_AF-A0A2U2RI53-F1
#
_entry.id   AF-A0A2U2RI53-F1
#
_cell.length_a   1.000
_cell.length_b   1.000
_cell.length_c   1.000
_cell.angle_alpha   90.00
_cell.angle_beta   90.00
_cell.angle_gamma   90.00
#
_symmetry.space_group_name_H-M   'P 1'
#
loop_
_entity.id
_entity.type
_entity.pdbx_description
1 polymer ?
#
loop_
_entity_poly.entity_id
_entity_poly.type
_entity_poly.pdbx_seq_one_letter_code
_entity_poly.pdbx_strand_id
1 'polypeptide(L)'
;MGATSGMAAANLLGLRLRGRSDDVASALDGWEETLRPYITKYQKMGRDGLDFFTPASPAAVRAQSRRMARMRAPIVSAMFSRFGGLLPQMRQREVHLV
;
A
#
# COMPACT_ATOMS: atom_id res chain seq x y z
N MET A 1 -1.73 -0.31 -5.28
CA MET A 1 -0.27 -0.06 -5.37
C MET A 1 0.31 -0.87 -6.52
N GLY A 2 0.04 -0.45 -7.76
CA GLY A 2 0.56 -1.14 -8.96
C GLY A 2 1.29 -0.13 -9.85
N ALA A 3 0.55 0.86 -10.35
CA ALA A 3 1.12 1.98 -11.09
C ALA A 3 2.16 2.77 -10.27
N THR A 4 1.84 3.09 -9.01
CA THR A 4 2.74 3.85 -8.13
C THR A 4 4.05 3.11 -7.85
N SER A 5 3.99 1.79 -7.61
CA SER A 5 5.18 0.97 -7.44
C SER A 5 5.99 0.84 -8.72
N GLY A 6 5.33 0.77 -9.89
CA GLY A 6 5.99 0.75 -11.19
C GLY A 6 6.75 2.05 -11.48
N MET A 7 6.14 3.21 -11.21
CA MET A 7 6.81 4.51 -11.35
C MET A 7 8.03 4.63 -10.42
N ALA A 8 7.88 4.21 -9.17
CA ALA A 8 9.00 4.20 -8.22
C ALA A 8 10.14 3.27 -8.68
N ALA A 9 9.80 2.09 -9.21
CA ALA A 9 10.76 1.14 -9.75
C ALA A 9 11.51 1.69 -10.97
N ALA A 10 10.81 2.36 -11.89
CA ALA A 10 11.41 2.99 -13.07
C ALA A 10 12.37 4.13 -12.68
N ASN A 11 11.99 4.97 -11.72
CA ASN A 11 12.85 6.03 -11.20
C ASN A 11 14.13 5.44 -10.56
N LEU A 12 13.99 4.40 -9.74
CA LEU A 12 15.13 3.73 -9.11
C LEU A 12 16.09 3.15 -10.15
N LEU A 13 15.56 2.52 -11.21
CA LEU A 13 16.38 1.96 -12.29
C LEU A 13 17.17 3.06 -13.00
N GLY A 14 16.51 4.17 -13.34
CA GLY A 14 17.17 5.31 -13.96
C GLY A 14 18.32 5.88 -13.12
N LEU A 15 18.14 5.95 -11.80
CA LEU A 15 19.19 6.39 -10.88
C LEU A 15 20.38 5.43 -10.83
N ARG A 16 20.13 4.11 -10.84
CA ARG A 16 21.21 3.09 -10.82
C ARG A 16 21.99 3.07 -12.12
N LEU A 17 21.31 3.14 -13.25
CA LEU A 17 21.94 3.16 -14.58
C LEU A 17 22.79 4.42 -14.80
N ARG A 18 22.39 5.59 -14.27
CA ARG A 18 23.22 6.80 -14.33
C ARG A 18 24.55 6.67 -13.57
N GLY A 19 24.59 5.87 -12.51
CA GLY A 19 25.79 5.67 -11.70
C GLY A 19 26.70 4.53 -12.16
N ARG A 20 26.24 3.67 -13.09
CA ARG A 20 26.92 2.47 -13.58
C ARG A 20 26.61 2.22 -15.05
N SER A 21 26.89 3.19 -15.92
CA SER A 21 26.58 3.08 -17.35
C SER A 21 27.39 1.99 -18.07
N ASP A 22 28.52 1.62 -17.49
CA ASP A 22 29.46 0.59 -17.93
C ASP A 22 29.14 -0.82 -17.38
N ASP A 23 28.39 -0.90 -16.28
CA ASP A 23 27.98 -2.15 -15.64
C ASP A 23 26.46 -2.21 -15.41
N VAL A 24 25.75 -2.45 -16.53
CA VAL A 24 24.28 -2.57 -16.56
C VAL A 24 23.80 -3.76 -15.74
N ALA A 25 24.55 -4.87 -15.73
CA ALA A 25 24.16 -6.08 -15.00
C ALA A 25 24.12 -5.82 -13.49
N SER A 26 25.18 -5.24 -12.92
CA SER A 26 25.20 -4.90 -11.50
C SER A 26 24.15 -3.85 -11.13
N ALA A 27 23.86 -2.91 -12.03
CA ALA A 27 22.79 -1.93 -11.82
C ALA A 27 21.40 -2.59 -11.72
N LEU A 28 21.13 -3.60 -12.57
CA LEU A 28 19.89 -4.37 -12.56
C LEU A 28 19.79 -5.28 -11.33
N ASP A 29 20.87 -5.96 -10.96
CA ASP A 29 20.89 -6.81 -9.77
C ASP A 29 20.56 -6.01 -8.52
N GLY A 30 21.25 -4.87 -8.33
CA GLY A 30 20.99 -4.01 -7.18
C GLY A 30 19.60 -3.35 -7.21
N TRP A 31 19.04 -3.09 -8.40
CA TRP A 31 17.66 -2.62 -8.56
C TRP A 31 16.66 -3.69 -8.13
N GLU A 32 16.86 -4.94 -8.55
CA GLU A 32 16.01 -6.08 -8.21
C GLU A 32 16.07 -6.40 -6.72
N GLU A 33 17.27 -6.51 -6.14
CA GLU A 33 17.47 -6.75 -4.71
C GLU A 33 16.75 -5.73 -3.85
N THR A 34 16.78 -4.46 -4.27
CA THR A 34 16.10 -3.38 -3.55
C THR A 34 14.58 -3.52 -3.63
N LEU A 35 14.02 -3.88 -4.79
CA LEU A 35 12.56 -3.88 -5.00
C LEU A 35 11.87 -5.17 -4.58
N ARG A 36 12.53 -6.33 -4.69
CA ARG A 36 11.92 -7.65 -4.50
C ARG A 36 11.19 -7.81 -3.16
N PRO A 37 11.71 -7.32 -2.01
CA PRO A 37 10.98 -7.39 -0.75
C PRO A 37 9.67 -6.60 -0.77
N TYR A 38 9.67 -5.39 -1.35
CA TYR A 38 8.49 -4.52 -1.40
C TYR A 38 7.43 -5.06 -2.35
N ILE A 39 7.83 -5.52 -3.53
CA ILE A 39 6.90 -6.12 -4.50
C ILE A 39 6.28 -7.39 -3.92
N THR A 40 7.07 -8.24 -3.27
CA THR A 40 6.56 -9.44 -2.57
C THR A 40 5.53 -9.06 -1.51
N LYS A 41 5.80 -8.02 -0.71
CA LYS A 41 4.87 -7.52 0.29
C LYS A 41 3.58 -7.00 -0.34
N TYR A 42 3.65 -6.20 -1.40
CA TYR A 42 2.47 -5.65 -2.06
C TYR A 42 1.63 -6.73 -2.74
N GLN A 43 2.27 -7.71 -3.37
CA GLN A 43 1.58 -8.86 -3.95
C GLN A 43 0.89 -9.70 -2.88
N LYS A 44 1.56 -9.94 -1.74
CA LYS A 44 0.94 -10.63 -0.60
C LYS A 44 -0.26 -9.85 -0.06
N MET A 45 -0.12 -8.54 0.16
CA MET A 45 -1.23 -7.68 0.60
C MET A 45 -2.40 -7.70 -0.40
N GLY A 46 -2.11 -7.71 -1.70
CA GLY A 46 -3.12 -7.85 -2.75
C GLY A 46 -3.87 -9.17 -2.62
N ARG A 47 -3.14 -10.29 -2.49
CA ARG A 47 -3.73 -11.63 -2.29
C ARG A 47 -4.55 -11.73 -1.01
N ASP A 48 -4.00 -11.29 0.11
CA ASP A 48 -4.68 -11.32 1.41
C ASP A 48 -5.93 -10.42 1.41
N GLY A 49 -5.91 -9.34 0.61
CA GLY A 49 -7.04 -8.45 0.40
C GLY A 49 -8.16 -9.05 -0.45
N LEU A 50 -7.89 -10.04 -1.31
CA LEU A 50 -8.91 -10.66 -2.16
C LEU A 50 -10.02 -11.28 -1.31
N ASP A 51 -9.69 -11.97 -0.22
CA ASP A 51 -10.67 -12.58 0.68
C ASP A 51 -11.61 -11.57 1.34
N PHE A 52 -11.23 -10.29 1.38
CA PHE A 52 -12.10 -9.22 1.84
C PHE A 52 -13.13 -8.81 0.79
N PHE A 53 -12.78 -8.80 -0.50
CA PHE A 53 -13.69 -8.35 -1.56
C PHE A 53 -14.47 -9.50 -2.21
N THR A 54 -13.84 -10.67 -2.33
CA THR A 54 -14.40 -11.86 -2.99
C THR A 54 -14.17 -13.08 -2.09
N PRO A 55 -15.00 -13.29 -1.06
CA PRO A 55 -14.85 -14.41 -0.15
C PRO A 55 -15.13 -15.73 -0.86
N ALA A 56 -14.15 -16.63 -0.90
CA ALA A 56 -14.28 -17.90 -1.62
C ALA A 56 -15.09 -18.99 -0.88
N SER A 57 -15.54 -18.73 0.36
CA SER A 57 -16.30 -19.70 1.14
C SER A 57 -17.30 -19.06 2.12
N PRO A 58 -18.37 -19.77 2.52
CA PRO A 58 -19.31 -19.29 3.55
C PRO A 58 -18.65 -19.01 4.90
N ALA A 59 -17.57 -19.74 5.24
CA ALA A 59 -16.79 -19.49 6.45
C ALA A 59 -16.02 -18.16 6.37
N ALA A 60 -15.47 -17.83 5.18
CA ALA A 60 -14.80 -16.56 4.94
C ALA A 60 -15.77 -15.36 5.03
N VAL A 61 -17.01 -15.51 4.53
CA VAL A 61 -18.07 -14.50 4.69
C VAL A 61 -18.36 -14.23 6.18
N ARG A 62 -18.52 -15.28 7.00
CA ARG A 62 -18.73 -15.11 8.45
C ARG A 62 -17.54 -14.44 9.14
N ALA A 63 -16.32 -14.79 8.75
CA ALA A 63 -15.11 -14.16 9.29
C ALA A 63 -15.03 -12.67 8.92
N GLN A 64 -15.39 -12.30 7.68
CA GLN A 64 -15.47 -10.92 7.23
C GLN A 64 -16.52 -10.12 8.02
N SER A 65 -17.74 -10.66 8.19
CA SER A 65 -18.79 -9.98 8.95
C SER A 65 -18.38 -9.72 10.40
N ARG A 66 -17.70 -10.67 11.06
CA ARG A 66 -17.14 -10.48 12.40
C ARG A 66 -16.06 -9.40 12.45
N ARG A 67 -15.17 -9.34 11.45
CA ARG A 67 -14.17 -8.26 11.31
C ARG A 67 -14.83 -6.90 11.19
N MET A 68 -15.84 -6.77 10.32
CA MET A 68 -16.58 -5.52 10.11
C MET A 68 -17.36 -5.09 11.35
N ALA A 69 -18.00 -6.03 12.05
CA ALA A 69 -18.66 -5.74 13.32
C ALA A 69 -17.68 -5.21 14.38
N ARG A 70 -16.46 -5.77 14.44
CA ARG A 70 -15.40 -5.30 15.36
C ARG A 70 -14.90 -3.90 15.02
N MET A 71 -14.74 -3.56 13.73
CA MET A 71 -14.36 -2.20 13.31
C MET A 71 -15.43 -1.17 13.63
N ARG A 72 -16.71 -1.57 13.62
CA ARG A 72 -17.85 -0.73 14.00
C ARG A 72 -18.09 -0.64 15.51
N ALA A 73 -17.27 -1.31 16.33
CA ALA A 73 -17.41 -1.23 17.77
C ALA A 73 -17.10 0.20 18.26
N PRO A 74 -17.96 0.78 19.12
CA PRO A 74 -17.87 2.19 19.54
C PRO A 74 -16.55 2.53 20.24
N ILE A 75 -15.85 1.55 20.80
CA ILE A 75 -14.55 1.71 21.45
C ILE A 75 -13.44 2.07 20.43
N VAL A 76 -13.48 1.49 19.22
CA VAL A 76 -12.51 1.80 18.16
C VAL A 76 -12.75 3.21 17.62
N SER A 77 -14.01 3.61 17.48
CA SER A 77 -14.42 4.98 17.14
C SER A 77 -14.00 6.00 18.20
N ALA A 78 -14.17 5.67 19.49
CA ALA A 78 -13.81 6.55 20.60
C ALA A 78 -12.29 6.74 20.74
N MET A 79 -11.48 5.72 20.42
CA MET A 79 -10.02 5.87 20.36
C MET A 79 -9.57 6.72 19.15
N PHE A 80 -10.23 6.58 18.00
CA PHE A 80 -9.96 7.41 16.82
C PHE A 80 -10.34 8.88 17.04
N SER A 81 -11.46 9.17 17.71
CA SER A 81 -11.86 10.54 18.03
C SER A 81 -10.98 11.19 19.11
N ARG A 82 -10.39 10.40 20.00
CA ARG A 82 -9.53 10.90 21.09
C ARG A 82 -8.10 11.24 20.63
N PHE A 83 -7.67 10.72 19.48
CA PHE A 83 -6.39 11.08 18.83
C PHE A 83 -6.55 11.90 17.53
N GLY A 84 -7.74 11.93 16.92
CA GLY A 84 -8.01 12.70 15.70
C GLY A 84 -7.97 14.22 15.86
N GLY A 85 -8.01 14.73 17.11
CA GLY A 85 -7.84 16.17 17.40
C GLY A 85 -6.39 16.68 17.31
N LEU A 86 -5.41 15.81 17.06
CA LEU A 86 -3.98 16.15 17.05
C LEU A 86 -3.37 16.24 15.64
N LEU A 87 -4.17 16.08 14.57
CA LEU A 87 -3.71 16.18 13.17
C LEU A 87 -4.32 17.41 12.47
N PRO A 88 -3.61 18.55 12.41
CA PRO A 88 -4.05 19.72 11.68
C PRO A 88 -3.74 19.56 10.19
N GLN A 89 -4.42 18.67 9.46
CA GLN A 89 -4.28 18.57 7.99
C GLN A 89 -5.55 18.20 7.20
N MET A 90 -6.74 18.19 7.80
CA MET A 90 -8.00 18.06 7.03
C MET A 90 -8.63 19.42 6.70
N ARG A 91 -7.81 20.45 6.47
CA ARG A 91 -8.24 21.75 5.95
C ARG A 91 -7.52 22.00 4.63
N GLN A 92 -8.34 22.08 3.57
CA GLN A 92 -8.03 22.48 2.20
C GLN A 92 -7.43 21.43 1.26
N ARG A 93 -8.33 20.73 0.56
CA ARG A 93 -8.32 20.80 -0.91
C ARG A 93 -9.63 21.45 -1.33
N GLU A 94 -9.66 22.78 -1.30
CA GLU A 94 -10.56 23.48 -2.23
C GLU A 94 -10.03 23.16 -3.62
N VAL A 95 -10.87 22.45 -4.37
CA VAL A 95 -10.66 22.15 -5.78
C VAL A 95 -10.77 23.48 -6.51
N HIS A 96 -9.65 24.16 -6.74
CA HIS A 96 -9.58 25.18 -7.77
C HIS A 96 -9.48 24.45 -9.12
N LEU A 97 -10.66 24.25 -9.73
CA LEU A 97 -10.80 24.06 -11.18
C LEU A 97 -10.62 25.44 -11.83
N VAL A 98 -9.44 25.73 -12.37
CA VAL A 98 -9.22 26.47 -13.64
C VAL A 98 -7.90 25.99 -14.23
#